data_AF-A0A9K3CV19-F1
#
_entry.id   AF-A0A9K3CV19-F1
#
_cell.length_a   1.000
_cell.length_b   1.000
_cell.length_c   1.000
_cell.angle_alpha   90.00
_cell.angle_beta   90.00
_cell.angle_gamma   90.00
#
_symmetry.space_group_name_H-M   'P 1'
#
loop_
_entity.id
_entity.type
_entity.pdbx_description
1 polymer ?
#
loop_
_entity_poly.entity_id
_entity_poly.type
_entity_poly.pdbx_seq_one_letter_code
_entity_poly.pdbx_strand_id
1 'polypeptide(L)'
;MPSSIIYLLHAQQYYDSETETVAHRLQETECENQCLRAEVKRLRAELARKERKAERRLQSASDATVGSDRVTDKPTQGYQCNVCLRVFGTYDYLAGHYQRRHPECPVPPRPVVINRDEGSEVAVQACMPVAKHTQTRTVQSVSIQTAIPKESPSVCEASQAFETSEASEATGTEADGYLPSVVVSEPQTEMSQASEASEASEASEADMEVESVIEQEEDVTPVPTLLYSVDQYAPIGGQDDIRAGLDHTRAQLAAEREAVLTELSSR
;
A
#
# COMPACT_ATOMS: atom_id res chain seq x y z
N MET A 1 64.07 -9.83 27.97
CA MET A 1 62.98 -8.84 27.88
C MET A 1 62.39 -8.56 26.47
N PRO A 2 62.87 -9.10 25.31
CA PRO A 2 62.25 -8.77 24.02
C PRO A 2 60.85 -9.38 23.80
N SER A 3 60.48 -10.41 24.56
CA SER A 3 59.18 -11.10 24.41
C SER A 3 57.96 -10.22 24.71
N SER A 4 58.08 -9.19 25.55
CA SER A 4 56.95 -8.32 25.90
C SER A 4 56.57 -7.37 24.76
N ILE A 5 57.54 -6.91 23.97
CA ILE A 5 57.28 -5.96 22.87
C ILE A 5 56.59 -6.69 21.72
N ILE A 6 57.03 -7.92 21.41
CA ILE A 6 56.41 -8.75 20.36
C ILE A 6 54.94 -9.05 20.69
N TYR A 7 54.64 -9.36 21.96
CA TYR A 7 53.27 -9.59 22.40
C TYR A 7 52.37 -8.34 22.21
N LEU A 8 52.87 -7.15 22.58
CA LEU A 8 52.12 -5.90 22.42
C LEU A 8 51.85 -5.57 20.96
N LEU A 9 52.82 -5.79 20.06
CA LEU A 9 52.62 -5.59 18.62
C LEU A 9 51.59 -6.55 18.04
N HIS A 10 51.61 -7.83 18.45
CA HIS A 10 50.59 -8.79 18.03
C HIS A 10 49.20 -8.43 18.55
N ALA A 11 49.11 -7.99 19.81
CA ALA A 11 47.84 -7.53 20.37
C ALA A 11 47.30 -6.32 19.61
N GLN A 12 48.16 -5.35 19.27
CA GLN A 12 47.77 -4.19 18.47
C GLN A 12 47.26 -4.60 17.09
N GLN A 13 48.01 -5.43 16.36
CA GLN A 13 47.58 -5.93 15.05
C GLN A 13 46.25 -6.67 15.10
N TYR A 14 46.03 -7.45 16.17
CA TYR A 14 44.75 -8.14 16.38
C TYR A 14 43.60 -7.15 16.54
N TYR A 15 43.75 -6.14 17.41
CA TYR A 15 42.73 -5.12 17.59
C TYR A 15 42.47 -4.30 16.32
N ASP A 16 43.52 -3.94 15.59
CA ASP A 16 43.39 -3.23 14.33
C ASP A 16 42.56 -4.09 13.34
N SER A 17 42.87 -5.38 13.19
CA SER A 17 42.10 -6.29 12.31
C SER A 17 40.63 -6.49 12.74
N GLU A 18 40.35 -6.54 14.04
CA GLU A 18 38.98 -6.62 14.57
C GLU A 18 38.23 -5.32 14.29
N THR A 19 38.87 -4.16 14.48
CA THR A 19 38.23 -2.86 14.19
C THR A 19 37.89 -2.70 12.71
N GLU A 20 38.77 -3.13 11.80
CA GLU A 20 38.49 -3.15 10.36
C GLU A 20 37.32 -4.08 10.02
N THR A 21 37.28 -5.26 10.63
CA THR A 21 36.19 -6.23 10.42
C THR A 21 34.84 -5.68 10.88
N VAL A 22 34.81 -5.03 12.06
CA VAL A 22 33.60 -4.39 12.58
C VAL A 22 33.19 -3.20 11.72
N ALA A 23 34.14 -2.38 11.26
CA ALA A 23 33.87 -1.26 10.38
C ALA A 23 33.25 -1.72 9.04
N HIS A 24 33.78 -2.80 8.45
CA HIS A 24 33.20 -3.39 7.24
C HIS A 24 31.75 -3.86 7.45
N ARG A 25 31.49 -4.60 8.53
CA ARG A 25 30.13 -5.06 8.86
C ARG A 25 29.17 -3.89 9.11
N LEU A 26 29.63 -2.82 9.76
CA LEU A 26 28.82 -1.63 9.95
C LEU A 26 28.46 -1.00 8.60
N GLN A 27 29.45 -0.84 7.71
CA GLN A 27 29.24 -0.30 6.37
C GLN A 27 28.24 -1.15 5.54
N GLU A 28 28.32 -2.47 5.61
CA GLU A 28 27.34 -3.37 4.98
C GLU A 28 25.92 -3.10 5.50
N THR A 29 25.75 -3.02 6.83
CA THR A 29 24.43 -2.74 7.42
C THR A 29 23.92 -1.35 7.06
N GLU A 30 24.78 -0.35 6.93
CA GLU A 30 24.41 1.00 6.49
C GLU A 30 23.92 0.99 5.03
N CYS A 31 24.62 0.25 4.16
CA CYS A 31 24.22 0.06 2.76
C CYS A 31 22.86 -0.65 2.64
N GLU A 32 22.64 -1.72 3.42
CA GLU A 32 21.36 -2.42 3.48
C GLU A 32 20.24 -1.51 3.97
N ASN A 33 20.48 -0.76 5.05
CA ASN A 33 19.52 0.21 5.58
C ASN A 33 19.19 1.30 4.55
N GLN A 34 20.18 1.77 3.79
CA GLN A 34 19.98 2.75 2.73
C GLN A 34 19.12 2.16 1.59
N CYS A 35 19.39 0.92 1.17
CA CYS A 35 18.56 0.20 0.20
C CYS A 35 17.11 0.05 0.68
N LEU A 36 16.90 -0.37 1.93
CA LEU A 36 15.57 -0.51 2.52
C LEU A 36 14.82 0.83 2.59
N ARG A 37 15.50 1.93 2.97
CA ARG A 37 14.92 3.28 2.98
C ARG A 37 14.47 3.70 1.57
N ALA A 38 15.27 3.41 0.55
CA ALA A 38 14.92 3.68 -0.84
C ALA A 38 13.69 2.86 -1.29
N GLU A 39 13.61 1.59 -0.90
CA GLU A 39 12.48 0.72 -1.22
C GLU A 39 11.19 1.15 -0.51
N VAL A 40 11.26 1.52 0.77
CA VAL A 40 10.11 2.10 1.49
C VAL A 40 9.61 3.37 0.80
N LYS A 41 10.53 4.24 0.34
CA LYS A 41 10.18 5.44 -0.43
C LYS A 41 9.50 5.09 -1.75
N ARG A 42 9.99 4.08 -2.48
CA ARG A 42 9.40 3.58 -3.73
C ARG A 42 7.97 3.05 -3.51
N LEU A 43 7.77 2.22 -2.49
CA LEU A 43 6.47 1.64 -2.16
C LEU A 43 5.45 2.70 -1.74
N ARG A 44 5.87 3.70 -0.94
CA ARG A 44 5.00 4.85 -0.59
C ARG A 44 4.55 5.63 -1.83
N ALA A 45 5.46 5.87 -2.77
CA ALA A 45 5.11 6.53 -4.02
C ALA A 45 4.13 5.69 -4.88
N GLU A 46 4.28 4.36 -4.86
CA GLU A 46 3.37 3.45 -5.56
C GLU A 46 1.96 3.45 -4.95
N LEU A 47 1.86 3.39 -3.62
CA LEU A 47 0.58 3.50 -2.90
C LEU A 47 -0.11 4.83 -3.19
N ALA A 48 0.61 5.95 -3.13
CA ALA A 48 0.06 7.26 -3.46
C ALA A 48 -0.45 7.33 -4.92
N ARG A 49 0.22 6.67 -5.87
CA ARG A 49 -0.26 6.56 -7.26
C ARG A 49 -1.56 5.74 -7.34
N LYS A 50 -1.66 4.64 -6.59
CA LYS A 50 -2.87 3.80 -6.54
C LYS A 50 -4.04 4.54 -5.91
N GLU A 51 -3.82 5.26 -4.81
CA GLU A 51 -4.82 6.09 -4.13
C GLU A 51 -5.36 7.18 -5.06
N ARG A 52 -4.49 7.96 -5.71
CA ARG A 52 -4.91 8.97 -6.71
C ARG A 52 -5.66 8.39 -7.90
N LYS A 53 -5.43 7.11 -8.25
CA LYS A 53 -6.16 6.42 -9.31
C LYS A 53 -7.53 5.94 -8.81
N ALA A 54 -7.61 5.46 -7.57
CA ALA A 54 -8.86 5.07 -6.93
C ALA A 54 -9.78 6.28 -6.73
N GLU A 55 -9.24 7.40 -6.25
CA GLU A 55 -9.96 8.66 -6.08
C GLU A 55 -10.55 9.16 -7.40
N ARG A 56 -9.75 9.18 -8.48
CA ARG A 56 -10.25 9.50 -9.83
C ARG A 56 -11.37 8.58 -10.31
N ARG A 57 -11.31 7.29 -9.96
CA ARG A 57 -12.39 6.34 -10.28
C ARG A 57 -13.66 6.64 -9.51
N LEU A 58 -13.56 6.92 -8.22
CA LEU A 58 -14.70 7.31 -7.39
C LEU A 58 -15.34 8.59 -7.89
N GLN A 59 -14.54 9.60 -8.25
CA GLN A 59 -15.05 10.85 -8.79
C GLN A 59 -15.72 10.68 -10.16
N SER A 60 -15.15 9.85 -11.05
CA SER A 60 -15.82 9.50 -12.31
C SER A 60 -17.12 8.71 -12.12
N ALA A 61 -17.21 7.90 -11.05
CA ALA A 61 -18.41 7.15 -10.73
C ALA A 61 -19.52 8.06 -10.18
N SER A 62 -19.18 9.05 -9.34
CA SER A 62 -20.15 10.03 -8.85
C SER A 62 -20.71 10.90 -9.97
N ASP A 63 -19.87 11.33 -10.91
CA ASP A 63 -20.31 12.14 -12.06
C ASP A 63 -21.24 11.34 -12.99
N ALA A 64 -20.99 10.04 -13.15
CA ALA A 64 -21.88 9.15 -13.89
C ALA A 64 -23.25 8.98 -13.22
N THR A 65 -23.32 8.97 -11.88
CA THR A 65 -24.61 8.87 -11.16
C THR A 65 -25.44 10.16 -11.23
N VAL A 66 -24.80 11.33 -11.21
CA VAL A 66 -25.52 12.63 -11.25
C VAL A 66 -26.20 12.88 -12.61
N GLY A 67 -25.74 12.22 -13.68
CA GLY A 67 -26.39 12.26 -15.00
C GLY A 67 -27.66 11.41 -15.13
N SER A 68 -27.90 10.46 -14.21
CA SER A 68 -29.03 9.53 -14.30
C SER A 68 -30.23 9.91 -13.41
N ASP A 69 -30.06 10.82 -12.45
CA ASP A 69 -31.14 11.32 -11.58
C ASP A 69 -31.86 12.57 -12.11
N ARG A 70 -31.61 12.95 -13.38
CA ARG A 70 -32.63 13.67 -14.16
C ARG A 70 -33.71 12.73 -14.70
N VAL A 71 -34.02 11.66 -13.96
CA VAL A 71 -35.40 11.20 -13.84
C VAL A 71 -36.16 12.39 -13.26
N THR A 72 -36.75 13.17 -14.14
CA THR A 72 -37.91 13.99 -13.81
C THR A 72 -38.77 13.18 -12.83
N ASP A 73 -39.03 13.71 -11.64
CA ASP A 73 -40.10 13.30 -10.74
C ASP A 73 -41.48 13.50 -11.41
N LYS A 74 -41.64 13.02 -12.64
CA LYS A 74 -42.94 12.61 -13.13
C LYS A 74 -43.22 11.34 -12.35
N PRO A 75 -44.23 11.32 -11.45
CA PRO A 75 -44.63 10.08 -10.81
C PRO A 75 -44.91 9.11 -11.96
N THR A 76 -44.04 8.11 -12.12
CA THR A 76 -44.32 6.98 -13.01
C THR A 76 -45.49 6.26 -12.38
N GLN A 77 -46.69 6.76 -12.68
CA GLN A 77 -47.96 6.11 -12.45
C GLN A 77 -47.89 4.84 -13.27
N GLY A 78 -47.43 3.77 -12.63
CA GLY A 78 -47.46 2.45 -13.23
C GLY A 78 -48.90 2.09 -13.55
N TYR A 79 -49.10 1.40 -14.66
CA TYR A 79 -50.41 0.95 -15.08
C TYR A 79 -50.82 -0.24 -14.21
N GLN A 80 -51.92 -0.11 -13.45
CA GLN A 80 -52.40 -1.17 -12.55
C GLN A 80 -53.53 -1.96 -13.18
N CYS A 81 -53.49 -3.29 -13.08
CA CYS A 81 -54.61 -4.15 -13.48
C CYS A 81 -55.72 -4.08 -12.44
N ASN A 82 -56.95 -3.75 -12.85
CA ASN A 82 -58.08 -3.62 -11.91
C ASN A 82 -58.61 -4.98 -11.42
N VAL A 83 -58.23 -6.08 -12.06
CA VAL A 83 -58.70 -7.43 -11.70
C VAL A 83 -57.77 -8.07 -10.65
N CYS A 84 -56.45 -7.98 -10.84
CA CYS A 84 -55.46 -8.60 -9.95
C CYS A 84 -54.54 -7.61 -9.22
N LEU A 85 -54.73 -6.29 -9.40
CA LEU A 85 -54.01 -5.20 -8.76
C LEU A 85 -52.49 -5.15 -9.03
N ARG A 86 -52.00 -5.93 -9.99
CA ARG A 86 -50.59 -5.94 -10.39
C ARG A 86 -50.23 -4.66 -11.17
N VAL A 87 -49.08 -4.07 -10.85
CA VAL A 87 -48.59 -2.82 -11.45
C VAL A 87 -47.55 -3.11 -12.53
N PHE A 88 -47.66 -2.44 -13.67
CA PHE A 88 -46.80 -2.59 -14.84
C PHE A 88 -46.14 -1.25 -15.19
N GLY A 89 -44.90 -1.32 -15.71
CA GLY A 89 -44.15 -0.13 -16.12
C GLY A 89 -44.66 0.52 -17.41
N THR A 90 -45.33 -0.25 -18.30
CA THR A 90 -45.89 0.26 -19.56
C THR A 90 -47.29 -0.32 -19.81
N TYR A 91 -48.09 0.40 -20.59
CA TYR A 91 -49.44 -0.01 -20.96
C TYR A 91 -49.45 -1.29 -21.80
N ASP A 92 -48.45 -1.52 -22.64
CA ASP A 92 -48.41 -2.68 -23.53
C ASP A 92 -48.24 -3.99 -22.73
N TYR A 93 -47.48 -3.94 -21.62
CA TYR A 93 -47.43 -5.05 -20.65
C TYR A 93 -48.76 -5.26 -19.93
N LEU A 94 -49.47 -4.19 -19.59
CA LEU A 94 -50.82 -4.30 -19.01
C LEU A 94 -51.79 -4.96 -20.01
N ALA A 95 -51.79 -4.51 -21.27
CA ALA A 95 -52.67 -5.06 -22.31
C ALA A 95 -52.39 -6.54 -22.58
N GLY A 96 -51.12 -6.93 -22.70
CA GLY A 96 -50.73 -8.34 -22.83
C GLY A 96 -51.09 -9.17 -21.59
N HIS A 97 -51.05 -8.58 -20.40
CA HIS A 97 -51.51 -9.22 -19.18
C HIS A 97 -53.03 -9.50 -19.20
N TYR A 98 -53.86 -8.53 -19.61
CA TYR A 98 -55.31 -8.73 -19.76
C TYR A 98 -55.61 -9.88 -20.75
N GLN A 99 -54.98 -9.89 -21.92
CA GLN A 99 -55.22 -10.93 -22.93
C GLN A 99 -54.88 -12.35 -22.41
N ARG A 100 -53.83 -12.48 -21.60
CA ARG A 100 -53.34 -13.81 -21.12
C ARG A 100 -54.01 -14.28 -19.84
N ARG A 101 -54.39 -13.36 -18.94
CA ARG A 101 -54.87 -13.69 -17.59
C ARG A 101 -56.35 -13.36 -17.39
N HIS A 102 -56.92 -12.48 -18.20
CA HIS A 102 -58.29 -11.99 -18.10
C HIS A 102 -58.95 -11.89 -19.49
N PRO A 103 -59.05 -12.99 -20.26
CA PRO A 103 -59.57 -12.95 -21.64
C PRO A 103 -61.05 -12.51 -21.71
N GLU A 104 -61.81 -12.75 -20.63
CA GLU A 104 -63.22 -12.33 -20.51
C GLU A 104 -63.40 -10.84 -20.18
N CYS A 105 -62.33 -10.16 -19.76
CA CYS A 105 -62.39 -8.73 -19.44
C CYS A 105 -61.88 -7.91 -20.64
N PRO A 106 -62.68 -6.96 -21.15
CA PRO A 106 -62.21 -6.05 -22.18
C PRO A 106 -61.04 -5.22 -21.65
N VAL A 107 -59.99 -5.09 -22.46
CA VAL A 107 -58.80 -4.30 -22.13
C VAL A 107 -59.23 -2.84 -21.96
N PRO A 108 -58.89 -2.18 -20.83
CA PRO A 108 -59.25 -0.78 -20.63
C PRO A 108 -58.62 0.07 -21.73
N PRO A 109 -59.33 1.07 -22.29
CA PRO A 109 -58.79 1.89 -23.37
C PRO A 109 -57.50 2.60 -22.95
N ARG A 110 -56.55 2.73 -23.90
CA ARG A 110 -55.28 3.40 -23.65
C ARG A 110 -55.57 4.84 -23.21
N PRO A 111 -55.14 5.29 -22.02
CA PRO A 111 -55.35 6.67 -21.62
C PRO A 111 -54.66 7.56 -22.65
N VAL A 112 -55.45 8.36 -23.35
CA VAL A 112 -54.93 9.35 -24.29
C VAL A 112 -54.31 10.43 -23.42
N VAL A 113 -52.98 10.40 -23.32
CA VAL A 113 -52.23 11.50 -22.72
C VAL A 113 -52.37 12.67 -23.67
N ILE A 114 -53.39 13.50 -23.45
CA ILE A 114 -53.46 14.81 -24.09
C ILE A 114 -52.29 15.57 -23.49
N ASN A 115 -51.22 15.74 -24.27
CA ASN A 115 -50.11 16.58 -23.86
C ASN A 115 -50.70 17.96 -23.58
N ARG A 116 -50.77 18.31 -22.28
CA ARG A 116 -51.14 19.63 -21.82
C ARG A 116 -49.98 20.55 -22.19
N ASP A 117 -50.00 21.06 -23.41
CA ASP A 117 -49.33 22.30 -23.73
C ASP A 117 -50.03 23.39 -22.89
N GLU A 118 -49.37 23.72 -21.79
CA GLU A 118 -49.51 24.92 -20.94
C GLU A 118 -50.89 25.61 -20.92
N GLY A 119 -51.68 25.35 -19.87
CA GLY A 119 -52.66 26.35 -19.40
C GLY A 119 -54.15 26.03 -19.46
N SER A 120 -54.58 24.76 -19.57
CA SER A 120 -56.01 24.41 -19.51
C SER A 120 -56.34 23.43 -18.38
N GLU A 121 -56.91 23.95 -17.30
CA GLU A 121 -57.53 23.19 -16.21
C GLU A 121 -58.87 22.60 -16.65
N VAL A 122 -58.84 21.39 -17.22
CA VAL A 122 -60.02 20.52 -17.30
C VAL A 122 -59.74 19.27 -16.48
N ALA A 123 -60.47 19.11 -15.39
CA ALA A 123 -60.43 17.94 -14.52
C ALA A 123 -61.06 16.75 -15.26
N VAL A 124 -60.23 15.89 -15.85
CA VAL A 124 -60.70 14.60 -16.37
C VAL A 124 -60.70 13.61 -15.20
N GLN A 125 -61.90 13.31 -14.73
CA GLN A 125 -62.19 12.36 -13.67
C GLN A 125 -62.08 10.93 -14.21
N ALA A 126 -60.89 10.32 -14.17
CA ALA A 126 -60.76 8.87 -14.33
C ALA A 126 -59.52 8.31 -13.62
N CYS A 127 -59.78 7.35 -12.74
CA CYS A 127 -58.85 6.47 -12.01
C CYS A 127 -58.01 7.13 -10.90
N MET A 128 -58.40 6.82 -9.65
CA MET A 128 -57.70 7.27 -8.44
C MET A 128 -56.27 6.70 -8.37
N PRO A 129 -55.23 7.53 -8.13
CA PRO A 129 -53.90 7.03 -7.86
C PRO A 129 -53.86 6.38 -6.47
N VAL A 130 -53.65 5.07 -6.42
CA VAL A 130 -53.41 4.37 -5.15
C VAL A 130 -51.99 4.68 -4.71
N ALA A 131 -51.85 5.45 -3.63
CA ALA A 131 -50.58 5.75 -3.00
C ALA A 131 -49.88 4.45 -2.60
N LYS A 132 -48.65 4.26 -3.10
CA LYS A 132 -47.83 3.07 -2.83
C LYS A 132 -47.47 3.04 -1.35
N HIS A 133 -48.08 2.12 -0.59
CA HIS A 133 -47.61 1.78 0.75
C HIS A 133 -46.37 0.89 0.60
N THR A 134 -45.18 1.48 0.73
CA THR A 134 -43.91 0.75 0.76
C THR A 134 -43.81 -0.03 2.06
N GLN A 135 -43.97 -1.36 1.99
CA GLN A 135 -43.64 -2.29 3.07
C GLN A 135 -42.13 -2.51 3.06
N THR A 136 -41.43 -1.94 4.03
CA THR A 136 -40.02 -2.20 4.31
C THR A 136 -39.85 -3.64 4.78
N ARG A 137 -39.30 -4.49 3.92
CA ARG A 137 -38.92 -5.86 4.23
C ARG A 137 -37.56 -5.85 4.91
N THR A 138 -37.54 -6.07 6.22
CA THR A 138 -36.34 -6.34 7.01
C THR A 138 -35.68 -7.63 6.51
N VAL A 139 -34.45 -7.52 6.04
CA VAL A 139 -33.66 -8.67 5.57
C VAL A 139 -32.91 -9.24 6.78
N GLN A 140 -33.18 -10.50 7.10
CA GLN A 140 -32.45 -11.25 8.12
C GLN A 140 -31.00 -11.44 7.68
N SER A 141 -30.07 -11.03 8.54
CA SER A 141 -28.63 -11.26 8.39
C SER A 141 -28.31 -12.74 8.53
N VAL A 142 -27.90 -13.38 7.43
CA VAL A 142 -27.36 -14.74 7.41
C VAL A 142 -25.89 -14.66 7.82
N SER A 143 -25.55 -15.23 8.97
CA SER A 143 -24.18 -15.35 9.47
C SER A 143 -23.46 -16.45 8.69
N ILE A 144 -22.45 -16.07 7.90
CA ILE A 144 -21.60 -17.00 7.16
C ILE A 144 -20.38 -17.29 8.03
N GLN A 145 -20.33 -18.49 8.63
CA GLN A 145 -19.12 -19.00 9.26
C GLN A 145 -18.17 -19.49 8.18
N THR A 146 -17.14 -18.70 7.87
CA THR A 146 -15.99 -19.16 7.08
C THR A 146 -15.05 -19.97 7.97
N ALA A 147 -15.00 -21.28 7.71
CA ALA A 147 -13.99 -22.18 8.24
C ALA A 147 -12.61 -21.81 7.64
N ILE A 148 -11.64 -21.51 8.49
CA ILE A 148 -10.24 -21.27 8.14
C ILE A 148 -9.52 -22.64 8.14
N PRO A 149 -9.01 -23.13 7.01
CA PRO A 149 -8.16 -24.32 7.01
C PRO A 149 -6.80 -23.99 7.61
N LYS A 150 -6.42 -24.72 8.66
CA LYS A 150 -5.07 -24.75 9.22
C LYS A 150 -4.19 -25.63 8.34
N GLU A 151 -3.40 -25.04 7.45
CA GLU A 151 -2.17 -25.68 6.97
C GLU A 151 -1.02 -24.68 7.04
N SER A 152 -0.02 -25.05 7.85
CA SER A 152 1.23 -24.35 8.05
C SER A 152 2.17 -24.63 6.86
N PRO A 153 2.82 -23.63 6.25
CA PRO A 153 3.86 -23.89 5.28
C PRO A 153 5.16 -24.29 6.00
N SER A 154 5.56 -25.53 5.71
CA SER A 154 6.92 -26.09 5.84
C SER A 154 7.97 -25.09 5.34
N VAL A 155 8.86 -24.68 6.24
CA VAL A 155 10.01 -23.82 5.91
C VAL A 155 11.01 -24.68 5.13
N CYS A 156 11.30 -24.30 3.90
CA CYS A 156 12.38 -24.88 3.13
C CYS A 156 13.72 -24.46 3.76
N GLU A 157 14.38 -25.42 4.41
CA GLU A 157 15.84 -25.40 4.60
C GLU A 157 16.51 -25.39 3.23
N ALA A 158 17.04 -24.24 2.85
CA ALA A 158 18.03 -24.12 1.80
C ALA A 158 19.25 -23.42 2.41
N SER A 159 20.42 -24.00 2.12
CA SER A 159 21.78 -23.47 2.31
C SER A 159 22.54 -24.09 3.48
N GLN A 160 23.29 -25.16 3.21
CA GLN A 160 24.77 -25.18 3.34
C GLN A 160 25.29 -26.58 2.96
N ALA A 161 25.60 -26.77 1.68
CA ALA A 161 26.54 -27.79 1.24
C ALA A 161 27.89 -27.07 1.06
N PHE A 162 28.74 -27.14 2.07
CA PHE A 162 30.15 -26.76 1.97
C PHE A 162 30.89 -28.04 1.54
N GLU A 163 31.12 -28.20 0.24
CA GLU A 163 31.95 -29.27 -0.28
C GLU A 163 33.41 -29.01 0.10
N THR A 164 33.90 -29.76 1.08
CA THR A 164 35.33 -29.98 1.31
C THR A 164 35.90 -30.78 0.14
N SER A 165 36.68 -30.15 -0.71
CA SER A 165 37.54 -30.86 -1.68
C SER A 165 38.94 -30.99 -1.09
N GLU A 166 39.17 -32.13 -0.45
CA GLU A 166 40.50 -32.69 -0.21
C GLU A 166 40.84 -33.72 -1.29
N ALA A 167 42.14 -33.83 -1.54
CA ALA A 167 42.87 -34.86 -2.29
C ALA A 167 42.92 -34.77 -3.82
N SER A 168 44.12 -34.53 -4.35
CA SER A 168 44.93 -35.67 -4.80
C SER A 168 46.37 -35.26 -5.11
N GLU A 169 47.27 -36.07 -4.55
CA GLU A 169 48.66 -36.20 -4.91
C GLU A 169 48.80 -36.64 -6.37
N ALA A 170 49.75 -36.04 -7.10
CA ALA A 170 50.38 -36.67 -8.26
C ALA A 170 51.85 -36.27 -8.31
N THR A 171 52.68 -37.30 -8.33
CA THR A 171 54.14 -37.31 -8.38
C THR A 171 54.65 -37.17 -9.83
N GLY A 172 55.90 -36.70 -9.96
CA GLY A 172 56.72 -36.74 -11.18
C GLY A 172 56.67 -35.44 -11.99
N THR A 173 57.74 -34.89 -12.56
CA THR A 173 59.08 -35.41 -12.91
C THR A 173 59.98 -34.21 -13.20
N GLU A 174 61.27 -34.37 -12.93
CA GLU A 174 62.37 -33.50 -13.34
C GLU A 174 62.37 -33.21 -14.85
N ALA A 175 62.65 -31.96 -15.25
CA ALA A 175 63.55 -31.60 -16.35
C ALA A 175 63.48 -30.08 -16.66
N ASP A 176 64.64 -29.45 -16.49
CA ASP A 176 65.22 -28.41 -17.34
C ASP A 176 64.36 -27.26 -17.91
N GLY A 177 64.66 -26.07 -17.40
CA GLY A 177 65.19 -25.01 -18.26
C GLY A 177 64.18 -24.20 -19.06
N TYR A 178 63.79 -23.04 -18.53
CA TYR A 178 63.95 -21.73 -19.19
C TYR A 178 63.38 -20.65 -18.28
N LEU A 179 64.23 -19.72 -17.81
CA LEU A 179 63.77 -18.48 -17.18
C LEU A 179 63.37 -17.50 -18.29
N PRO A 180 62.12 -17.01 -18.36
CA PRO A 180 61.85 -15.80 -19.11
C PRO A 180 62.27 -14.60 -18.25
N SER A 181 63.27 -13.87 -18.73
CA SER A 181 63.60 -12.52 -18.24
C SER A 181 62.36 -11.63 -18.38
N VAL A 182 61.71 -11.34 -17.26
CA VAL A 182 60.71 -10.28 -17.21
C VAL A 182 61.48 -8.96 -17.14
N VAL A 183 61.56 -8.30 -18.29
CA VAL A 183 62.08 -6.94 -18.40
C VAL A 183 61.08 -6.02 -17.71
N VAL A 184 61.48 -5.49 -16.55
CA VAL A 184 60.84 -4.36 -15.88
C VAL A 184 60.88 -3.19 -16.86
N SER A 185 59.72 -2.81 -17.40
CA SER A 185 59.58 -1.57 -18.17
C SER A 185 59.14 -0.47 -17.21
N GLU A 186 60.05 0.45 -16.93
CA GLU A 186 59.78 1.70 -16.22
C GLU A 186 58.76 2.54 -16.99
N PRO A 187 57.76 3.15 -16.34
CA PRO A 187 56.96 4.18 -17.00
C PRO A 187 57.77 5.48 -17.07
N GLN A 188 58.28 5.80 -18.26
CA GLN A 188 58.78 7.14 -18.56
C GLN A 188 57.63 8.14 -18.47
N THR A 189 57.70 9.00 -17.46
CA THR A 189 56.86 10.18 -17.30
C THR A 189 57.39 11.24 -18.27
N GLU A 190 56.80 11.31 -19.46
CA GLU A 190 57.08 12.41 -20.40
C GLU A 190 56.44 13.69 -19.87
N MET A 191 57.32 14.63 -19.52
CA MET A 191 57.00 16.03 -19.32
C MET A 191 56.50 16.63 -20.63
N SER A 192 55.21 16.98 -20.69
CA SER A 192 54.72 17.96 -21.66
C SER A 192 54.51 19.29 -20.95
N GLN A 193 55.42 20.21 -21.21
CA GLN A 193 55.29 21.64 -20.94
C GLN A 193 54.82 22.36 -22.23
N ALA A 194 54.30 23.57 -22.03
CA ALA A 194 53.74 24.54 -22.98
C ALA A 194 52.24 24.30 -23.26
N SER A 195 51.34 25.28 -23.13
CA SER A 195 51.45 26.76 -23.11
C SER A 195 50.14 27.29 -22.51
N GLU A 196 50.17 28.15 -21.49
CA GLU A 196 50.02 29.62 -21.63
C GLU A 196 49.01 30.06 -22.71
N ALA A 197 47.81 30.45 -22.28
CA ALA A 197 47.17 31.72 -22.66
C ALA A 197 45.91 31.96 -21.81
N SER A 198 45.90 33.13 -21.15
CA SER A 198 44.77 34.01 -20.80
C SER A 198 43.35 33.51 -21.06
N GLU A 199 42.38 33.70 -20.17
CA GLU A 199 41.78 35.02 -19.95
C GLU A 199 41.03 35.09 -18.61
N ALA A 200 41.01 36.32 -18.09
CA ALA A 200 40.36 36.74 -16.87
C ALA A 200 38.84 36.49 -16.87
N SER A 201 38.32 36.01 -15.74
CA SER A 201 36.99 36.40 -15.29
C SER A 201 37.07 36.74 -13.80
N GLU A 202 37.22 38.04 -13.57
CA GLU A 202 36.88 38.71 -12.32
C GLU A 202 35.37 38.56 -12.04
N ALA A 203 35.02 38.70 -10.76
CA ALA A 203 33.67 38.67 -10.16
C ALA A 203 33.07 37.24 -10.04
N SER A 204 32.75 36.72 -8.87
CA SER A 204 32.17 37.39 -7.70
C SER A 204 32.54 36.66 -6.41
N GLU A 205 33.24 37.34 -5.51
CA GLU A 205 33.08 37.15 -4.07
C GLU A 205 31.66 37.62 -3.73
N ALA A 206 30.71 36.70 -3.84
CA ALA A 206 29.41 36.82 -3.21
C ALA A 206 29.48 35.95 -1.96
N ASP A 207 29.48 36.64 -0.82
CA ASP A 207 29.10 36.18 0.50
C ASP A 207 28.62 34.74 0.54
N MET A 208 29.55 33.84 0.89
CA MET A 208 29.17 32.57 1.47
C MET A 208 28.74 32.90 2.90
N GLU A 209 27.52 33.43 3.05
CA GLU A 209 26.83 33.48 4.32
C GLU A 209 26.86 32.06 4.87
N VAL A 210 27.68 31.87 5.91
CA VAL A 210 27.48 30.81 6.87
C VAL A 210 26.10 31.07 7.45
N GLU A 211 25.07 30.52 6.82
CA GLU A 211 23.82 30.24 7.49
C GLU A 211 24.19 29.26 8.61
N SER A 212 24.56 29.83 9.75
CA SER A 212 24.31 29.20 11.03
C SER A 212 22.87 28.74 10.95
N VAL A 213 22.70 27.42 10.92
CA VAL A 213 21.45 26.76 11.25
C VAL A 213 21.18 27.14 12.71
N ILE A 214 20.66 28.36 12.88
CA ILE A 214 19.78 28.69 13.97
C ILE A 214 18.65 27.73 13.74
N GLU A 215 18.54 26.76 14.65
CA GLU A 215 17.31 26.04 14.90
C GLU A 215 16.24 27.12 15.08
N GLN A 216 15.62 27.54 13.98
CA GLN A 216 14.33 28.18 14.02
C GLN A 216 13.45 27.09 14.60
N GLU A 217 13.20 27.20 15.91
CA GLU A 217 11.98 26.72 16.52
C GLU A 217 10.86 27.20 15.61
N GLU A 218 10.47 26.35 14.66
CA GLU A 218 9.27 26.56 13.88
C GLU A 218 8.18 26.76 14.93
N ASP A 219 7.67 27.99 14.97
CA ASP A 219 6.52 28.37 15.76
C ASP A 219 5.39 27.45 15.30
N VAL A 220 5.27 26.32 15.99
CA VAL A 220 4.22 25.33 15.82
C VAL A 220 2.97 26.08 16.21
N THR A 221 2.38 26.78 15.25
CA THR A 221 1.01 27.24 15.36
C THR A 221 0.24 26.00 15.80
N PRO A 222 -0.42 26.02 16.97
CA PRO A 222 -1.12 24.84 17.44
C PRO A 222 -2.10 24.47 16.35
N VAL A 223 -1.83 23.35 15.68
CA VAL A 223 -2.80 22.71 14.80
C VAL A 223 -4.06 22.67 15.63
N PRO A 224 -5.18 23.27 15.16
CA PRO A 224 -6.39 23.26 15.95
C PRO A 224 -6.68 21.81 16.24
N THR A 225 -6.49 21.44 17.51
CA THR A 225 -6.95 20.18 18.06
C THR A 225 -8.44 20.26 17.89
N LEU A 226 -8.91 19.79 16.73
CA LEU A 226 -10.28 19.39 16.56
C LEU A 226 -10.43 18.28 17.58
N LEU A 227 -10.91 18.67 18.76
CA LEU A 227 -11.58 17.82 19.72
C LEU A 227 -12.76 17.23 18.96
N TYR A 228 -12.45 16.25 18.10
CA TYR A 228 -13.42 15.26 17.67
C TYR A 228 -13.77 14.54 18.95
N SER A 229 -14.89 14.94 19.54
CA SER A 229 -15.54 14.20 20.59
C SER A 229 -15.71 12.78 20.08
N VAL A 230 -14.89 11.86 20.61
CA VAL A 230 -14.91 10.42 20.29
C VAL A 230 -16.19 9.75 20.84
N ASP A 231 -17.11 10.53 21.44
CA ASP A 231 -18.31 10.05 22.11
C ASP A 231 -19.49 9.68 21.19
N GLN A 232 -19.30 9.56 19.87
CA GLN A 232 -20.42 9.21 18.97
C GLN A 232 -20.20 8.01 18.05
N TYR A 233 -19.07 7.31 18.13
CA TYR A 233 -18.98 5.99 17.50
C TYR A 233 -19.58 4.95 18.44
N ALA A 234 -20.84 4.58 18.14
CA ALA A 234 -21.46 3.42 18.74
C ALA A 234 -20.49 2.23 18.65
N PRO A 235 -20.26 1.50 19.75
CA PRO A 235 -19.30 0.40 19.80
C PRO A 235 -19.73 -0.65 18.78
N ILE A 236 -18.97 -0.76 17.70
CA ILE A 236 -19.07 -1.89 16.78
C ILE A 236 -18.57 -3.08 17.60
N GLY A 237 -19.49 -3.96 18.00
CA GLY A 237 -19.17 -5.15 18.79
C GLY A 237 -18.03 -5.93 18.15
N GLY A 238 -16.88 -5.95 18.82
CA GLY A 238 -15.63 -6.51 18.30
C GLY A 238 -14.34 -5.84 18.82
N GLN A 239 -14.44 -4.72 19.55
CA GLN A 239 -13.25 -4.07 20.15
C GLN A 239 -12.62 -4.87 21.30
N ASP A 240 -13.41 -5.65 22.04
CA ASP A 240 -12.89 -6.44 23.17
C ASP A 240 -11.98 -7.59 22.69
N ASP A 241 -12.26 -8.17 21.51
CA ASP A 241 -11.46 -9.25 20.92
C ASP A 241 -10.09 -8.73 20.44
N ILE A 242 -10.04 -7.51 19.89
CA ILE A 242 -8.80 -6.88 19.45
C ILE A 242 -7.93 -6.53 20.66
N ARG A 243 -8.54 -6.02 21.73
CA ARG A 243 -7.83 -5.68 22.97
C ARG A 243 -7.25 -6.94 23.64
N ALA A 244 -8.04 -8.01 23.71
CA ALA A 244 -7.56 -9.30 24.23
C ALA A 244 -6.40 -9.87 23.39
N GLY A 245 -6.43 -9.72 22.06
CA GLY A 245 -5.33 -10.12 21.18
C GLY A 245 -4.04 -9.32 21.40
N LEU A 246 -4.15 -8.01 21.63
CA LEU A 246 -3.01 -7.15 21.95
C LEU A 246 -2.42 -7.45 23.33
N ASP A 247 -3.25 -7.74 24.32
CA ASP A 247 -2.78 -8.11 25.66
C ASP A 247 -2.08 -9.48 25.64
N HIS A 248 -2.55 -10.44 24.83
CA HIS A 248 -1.90 -11.74 24.67
C HIS A 248 -0.52 -11.64 24.01
N THR A 249 -0.40 -10.86 22.93
CA THR A 249 0.88 -10.66 22.23
C THR A 249 1.88 -9.91 23.10
N ARG A 250 1.42 -8.93 23.90
CA ARG A 250 2.26 -8.24 24.88
C ARG A 250 2.78 -9.18 25.97
N ALA A 251 1.95 -10.11 26.44
CA ALA A 251 2.37 -11.12 27.41
C ALA A 251 3.40 -12.11 26.83
N GLN A 252 3.25 -12.53 25.57
CA GLN A 252 4.23 -13.38 24.89
C GLN A 252 5.61 -12.71 24.77
N LEU A 253 5.65 -11.46 24.30
CA LEU A 253 6.91 -10.71 24.19
C LEU A 253 7.58 -10.48 25.55
N ALA A 254 6.79 -10.27 26.61
CA ALA A 254 7.33 -10.15 27.96
C ALA A 254 7.98 -11.46 28.43
N ALA A 255 7.34 -12.60 28.17
CA ALA A 255 7.87 -13.92 28.53
C ALA A 255 9.16 -14.26 27.74
N GLU A 256 9.19 -13.96 26.44
CA GLU A 256 10.39 -14.16 25.61
C GLU A 256 11.56 -13.29 26.09
N ARG A 257 11.28 -12.03 26.45
CA ARG A 257 12.30 -11.14 27.01
C ARG A 257 12.87 -11.66 28.33
N GLU A 258 12.03 -12.17 29.23
CA GLU A 258 12.50 -12.79 30.47
C GLU A 258 13.33 -14.06 30.21
N ALA A 259 12.93 -14.89 29.25
CA ALA A 259 13.68 -16.09 28.87
C ALA A 259 15.10 -15.73 28.38
N VAL A 260 15.21 -14.73 27.50
CA VAL A 260 16.51 -14.24 27.01
C VAL A 260 17.38 -13.68 28.13
N LEU A 261 16.78 -12.90 29.05
CA LEU A 261 17.52 -12.36 30.21
C LEU A 261 18.01 -13.48 31.15
N THR A 262 17.22 -14.54 31.31
CA THR A 262 17.59 -15.69 32.13
C THR A 262 18.75 -16.47 31.50
N GLU A 263 18.71 -16.66 30.18
CA GLU A 263 19.80 -17.32 29.44
C GLU A 263 21.10 -16.51 29.50
N LEU A 264 21.02 -15.18 29.34
CA LEU A 264 22.17 -14.28 29.48
C LEU A 264 22.75 -14.27 30.88
N SER A 265 21.93 -14.36 31.92
CA SER A 265 22.40 -14.43 33.31
C SER A 265 23.03 -15.76 33.69
N SER A 266 22.82 -16.81 32.88
CA SER A 266 23.37 -18.15 33.13
C SER A 266 24.73 -18.40 32.48
N ARG A 267 25.16 -17.48 31.58
CA ARG A 267 26.46 -17.49 30.92
C ARG A 267 27.45 -16.61 31.65
#